data_AF-A0AB34S8W4-F1
#
_entry.id   AF-A0AB34S8W4-F1
#
_cell.length_a   1.000
_cell.length_b   1.000
_cell.length_c   1.000
_cell.angle_alpha   90.00
_cell.angle_beta   90.00
_cell.angle_gamma   90.00
#
_symmetry.space_group_name_H-M   'P 1'
#
loop_
_entity.id
_entity.type
_entity.pdbx_description
1 polymer ?
#
loop_
_entity_poly.entity_id
_entity_poly.type
_entity_poly.pdbx_seq_one_letter_code
_entity_poly.pdbx_strand_id
1 'polypeptide(L)'
;MNSEKNAAIRSEVFKQELASSLLSKKVSTIKKVAKQIRRQRIEGLDQALAEALDFVMTKPRSWEAQHELILTIAATECISLIPYLEKLVQGNYSATVLYRSLALAIVYLQNKEKKELSYVYSILESGNQNLFAGALLGLNQREVVLSHEEVQDFYSAAKREVYLENFRQVISPIQVLVSMAYLFEDRERQELISYCQELNSAFFSSIITNLNKNKKIPNL
;
A
#
# COMPACT_ATOMS: atom_id res chain seq x y z
N MET A 1 -13.46 36.28 12.65
CA MET A 1 -12.77 36.86 11.48
C MET A 1 -11.24 36.98 11.62
N ASN A 2 -10.67 37.60 12.67
CA ASN A 2 -9.19 37.66 12.81
C ASN A 2 -8.52 36.35 13.25
N SER A 3 -9.19 35.49 14.01
CA SER A 3 -8.65 34.22 14.50
C SER A 3 -8.48 33.16 13.39
N GLU A 4 -9.48 33.02 12.52
CA GLU A 4 -9.48 32.04 11.41
C GLU A 4 -8.44 32.38 10.35
N LYS A 5 -8.30 33.67 9.99
CA LYS A 5 -7.24 34.12 9.08
C LYS A 5 -5.85 33.83 9.65
N ASN A 6 -5.64 34.06 10.94
CA ASN A 6 -4.36 33.76 11.60
C ASN A 6 -4.08 32.26 11.68
N ALA A 7 -5.11 31.42 11.86
CA ALA A 7 -4.97 29.96 11.84
C ALA A 7 -4.60 29.44 10.44
N ALA A 8 -5.25 29.96 9.39
CA ALA A 8 -4.95 29.60 8.01
C ALA A 8 -3.52 29.97 7.62
N ILE A 9 -3.06 31.18 7.97
CA ILE A 9 -1.68 31.63 7.72
C ILE A 9 -0.68 30.70 8.43
N ARG A 10 -0.92 30.37 9.70
CA ARG A 10 -0.04 29.44 10.44
C ARG A 10 0.02 28.06 9.81
N SER A 11 -1.12 27.53 9.34
CA SER A 11 -1.15 26.24 8.64
C SER A 11 -0.36 26.29 7.34
N GLU A 12 -0.43 27.39 6.59
CA GLU A 12 0.26 27.52 5.31
C GLU A 12 1.77 27.63 5.52
N VAL A 13 2.21 28.46 6.48
CA VAL A 13 3.63 28.55 6.86
C VAL A 13 4.17 27.19 7.29
N PHE A 14 3.40 26.44 8.10
CA PHE A 14 3.80 25.11 8.52
C PHE A 14 3.93 24.13 7.33
N LYS A 15 3.03 24.17 6.35
CA LYS A 15 3.16 23.36 5.12
C LYS A 15 4.41 23.74 4.31
N GLN A 16 4.72 25.03 4.22
CA GLN A 16 5.93 25.50 3.52
C GLN A 16 7.22 25.02 4.21
N GLU A 17 7.26 24.99 5.54
CA GLU A 17 8.37 24.43 6.31
C GLU A 17 8.55 22.91 6.05
N LEU A 18 7.44 22.17 6.00
CA LEU A 18 7.44 20.74 5.67
C LEU A 18 7.93 20.51 4.23
N ALA A 19 7.42 21.28 3.27
CA ALA A 19 7.87 21.22 1.87
C ALA A 19 9.37 21.51 1.76
N SER A 20 9.86 22.58 2.39
CA SER A 20 11.29 22.91 2.41
C SER A 20 12.14 21.79 3.00
N SER A 21 11.63 21.13 4.04
CA SER A 21 12.32 20.00 4.68
C SER A 21 12.34 18.74 3.82
N LEU A 22 11.27 18.46 3.05
CA LEU A 22 11.24 17.42 2.02
C LEU A 22 12.26 17.70 0.91
N LEU A 23 12.43 18.97 0.53
CA LEU A 23 13.36 19.38 -0.53
C LEU A 23 14.82 19.53 -0.06
N SER A 24 15.11 19.23 1.22
CA SER A 24 16.44 19.39 1.82
C SER A 24 17.55 18.49 1.24
N LYS A 25 17.19 17.50 0.40
CA LYS A 25 18.08 16.45 -0.13
C LYS A 25 18.82 15.64 0.94
N LYS A 26 18.33 15.66 2.19
CA LYS A 26 18.85 14.84 3.29
C LYS A 26 17.91 13.67 3.55
N VAL A 27 18.29 12.46 3.13
CA VAL A 27 17.45 11.25 3.21
C VAL A 27 16.85 11.04 4.61
N SER A 28 17.63 11.24 5.68
CA SER A 28 17.15 11.11 7.07
C SER A 28 16.08 12.14 7.44
N THR A 29 16.26 13.39 7.04
CA THR A 29 15.26 14.46 7.21
C THR A 29 13.99 14.13 6.42
N ILE A 30 14.14 13.75 5.15
CA ILE A 30 13.03 13.40 4.26
C ILE A 30 12.19 12.28 4.87
N LYS A 31 12.81 11.17 5.30
CA LYS A 31 12.12 10.05 5.95
C LYS A 31 11.35 10.50 7.20
N LYS A 32 11.98 11.31 8.06
CA LYS A 32 11.36 11.83 9.29
C LYS A 32 10.14 12.69 8.98
N VAL A 33 10.27 13.60 8.01
CA VAL A 33 9.21 14.54 7.63
C VAL A 33 8.06 13.83 6.92
N ALA A 34 8.35 12.91 5.99
CA ALA A 34 7.35 12.08 5.34
C ALA A 34 6.51 11.30 6.38
N LYS A 35 7.18 10.66 7.35
CA LYS A 35 6.50 9.97 8.46
C LYS A 35 5.62 10.89 9.30
N GLN A 36 6.04 12.15 9.54
CA GLN A 36 5.23 13.15 10.23
C GLN A 36 3.99 13.53 9.41
N ILE A 37 4.17 13.85 8.13
CA ILE A 37 3.11 14.18 7.18
C ILE A 37 2.08 13.05 7.13
N ARG A 38 2.51 11.81 6.96
CA ARG A 38 1.65 10.62 6.93
C ARG A 38 0.85 10.45 8.21
N ARG A 39 1.48 10.57 9.38
CA ARG A 39 0.81 10.42 10.68
C ARG A 39 -0.27 11.47 10.90
N GLN A 40 -0.04 12.68 10.43
CA GLN A 40 -0.95 13.81 10.57
C GLN A 40 -1.87 13.99 9.36
N ARG A 41 -1.72 13.16 8.31
CA ARG A 41 -2.42 13.24 7.02
C ARG A 41 -2.44 14.65 6.43
N ILE A 42 -1.26 15.27 6.35
CA ILE A 42 -1.14 16.65 5.84
C ILE A 42 -1.18 16.64 4.31
N GLU A 43 -2.30 17.06 3.74
CA GLU A 43 -2.53 17.13 2.29
C GLU A 43 -1.99 18.42 1.65
N GLY A 44 -1.93 18.45 0.31
CA GLY A 44 -1.51 19.60 -0.49
C GLY A 44 0.01 19.76 -0.61
N LEU A 45 0.74 18.64 -0.53
CA LEU A 45 2.21 18.59 -0.63
C LEU A 45 2.67 17.72 -1.82
N ASP A 46 1.78 17.40 -2.76
CA ASP A 46 2.00 16.49 -3.88
C ASP A 46 3.32 16.74 -4.61
N GLN A 47 3.59 17.99 -5.00
CA GLN A 47 4.82 18.35 -5.72
C GLN A 47 6.07 18.12 -4.86
N ALA A 48 6.07 18.58 -3.60
CA ALA A 48 7.21 18.39 -2.71
C ALA A 48 7.46 16.91 -2.39
N LEU A 49 6.40 16.10 -2.28
CA LEU A 49 6.49 14.65 -2.09
C LEU A 49 7.03 13.96 -3.34
N ALA A 50 6.60 14.35 -4.54
CA ALA A 50 7.10 13.82 -5.80
C ALA A 50 8.59 14.12 -6.00
N GLU A 51 9.00 15.38 -5.78
CA GLU A 51 10.41 15.79 -5.89
C GLU A 51 11.30 15.11 -4.86
N ALA A 52 10.82 14.95 -3.61
CA ALA A 52 11.54 14.20 -2.59
C ALA A 52 11.65 12.71 -2.97
N LEU A 53 10.59 12.11 -3.51
CA LEU A 53 10.60 10.72 -3.96
C LEU A 53 11.59 10.55 -5.12
N ASP A 54 11.56 11.41 -6.13
CA ASP A 54 12.52 11.38 -7.25
C ASP A 54 13.97 11.39 -6.75
N PHE A 55 14.29 12.30 -5.83
CA PHE A 55 15.60 12.36 -5.20
C PHE A 55 15.97 11.05 -4.47
N VAL A 56 15.09 10.52 -3.61
CA VAL A 56 15.40 9.31 -2.82
C VAL A 56 15.42 8.05 -3.71
N MET A 57 14.67 8.00 -4.81
CA MET A 57 14.75 6.91 -5.79
C MET A 57 16.13 6.82 -6.45
N THR A 58 16.89 7.92 -6.53
CA THR A 58 18.32 7.89 -6.94
C THR A 58 19.27 7.23 -5.93
N LYS A 59 18.77 6.82 -4.75
CA LYS A 59 19.55 6.24 -3.64
C LYS A 59 19.10 4.79 -3.37
N PRO A 60 19.61 3.79 -4.12
CA PRO A 60 19.14 2.40 -4.02
C PRO A 60 19.19 1.77 -2.63
N ARG A 61 20.11 2.22 -1.76
CA ARG A 61 20.26 1.71 -0.38
C ARG A 61 19.28 2.35 0.62
N SER A 62 18.49 3.33 0.20
CA SER A 62 17.59 4.10 1.06
C SER A 62 16.13 3.63 0.96
N TRP A 63 15.90 2.33 0.81
CA TRP A 63 14.58 1.74 0.58
C TRP A 63 13.54 2.11 1.64
N GLU A 64 13.94 2.30 2.89
CA GLU A 64 13.00 2.68 3.96
C GLU A 64 12.44 4.09 3.75
N ALA A 65 13.26 5.01 3.22
CA ALA A 65 12.83 6.37 2.91
C ALA A 65 11.96 6.40 1.66
N GLN A 66 12.30 5.57 0.65
CA GLN A 66 11.48 5.39 -0.56
C GLN A 66 10.09 4.84 -0.18
N HIS A 67 10.07 3.76 0.61
CA HIS A 67 8.85 3.16 1.15
C HIS A 67 8.00 4.17 1.95
N GLU A 68 8.61 4.92 2.88
CA GLU A 68 7.88 5.89 3.70
C GLU A 68 7.25 7.00 2.84
N LEU A 69 7.96 7.51 1.81
CA LEU A 69 7.40 8.52 0.90
C LEU A 69 6.24 7.96 0.08
N ILE A 70 6.35 6.75 -0.45
CA ILE A 70 5.27 6.10 -1.21
C ILE A 70 4.02 5.93 -0.33
N LEU A 71 4.19 5.47 0.92
CA LEU A 71 3.07 5.36 1.85
C LEU A 71 2.51 6.73 2.28
N THR A 72 3.35 7.75 2.34
CA THR A 72 2.93 9.13 2.63
C THR A 72 2.03 9.64 1.51
N ILE A 73 2.46 9.49 0.25
CA ILE A 73 1.69 9.85 -0.96
C ILE A 73 0.29 9.20 -0.95
N ALA A 74 0.21 7.91 -0.61
CA ALA A 74 -1.07 7.23 -0.47
C ALA A 74 -1.93 7.83 0.66
N ALA A 75 -1.35 7.97 1.86
CA ALA A 75 -2.07 8.43 3.06
C ALA A 75 -2.54 9.89 3.01
N THR A 76 -1.89 10.72 2.18
CA THR A 76 -2.27 12.12 1.93
C THR A 76 -3.05 12.29 0.64
N GLU A 77 -3.55 11.20 0.05
CA GLU A 77 -4.52 11.24 -1.05
C GLU A 77 -4.03 12.00 -2.29
N CYS A 78 -2.72 11.91 -2.59
CA CYS A 78 -2.09 12.59 -3.73
C CYS A 78 -2.41 11.88 -5.06
N ILE A 79 -3.69 11.88 -5.47
CA ILE A 79 -4.21 11.22 -6.69
C ILE A 79 -3.48 11.69 -7.95
N SER A 80 -3.06 12.97 -7.97
CA SER A 80 -2.33 13.58 -9.09
C SER A 80 -1.02 12.84 -9.42
N LEU A 81 -0.47 12.07 -8.48
CA LEU A 81 0.78 11.33 -8.62
C LEU A 81 0.61 9.90 -9.14
N ILE A 82 -0.61 9.40 -9.39
CA ILE A 82 -0.82 8.03 -9.92
C ILE A 82 0.02 7.78 -11.18
N PRO A 83 0.02 8.64 -12.23
CA PRO A 83 0.82 8.38 -13.43
C PRO A 83 2.33 8.33 -13.16
N TYR A 84 2.80 9.11 -12.17
CA TYR A 84 4.19 9.08 -11.75
C TYR A 84 4.55 7.76 -11.05
N LEU A 85 3.68 7.28 -10.15
CA LEU A 85 3.88 6.00 -9.46
C LEU A 85 3.84 4.81 -10.44
N GLU A 86 2.93 4.82 -11.41
CA GLU A 86 2.86 3.80 -12.46
C GLU A 86 4.14 3.74 -13.30
N LYS A 87 4.73 4.91 -13.61
CA LYS A 87 6.04 4.98 -14.27
C LYS A 87 7.15 4.39 -13.41
N LEU A 88 7.14 4.65 -12.09
CA LEU A 88 8.14 4.07 -11.17
C LEU A 88 8.04 2.54 -11.11
N VAL A 89 6.84 1.95 -11.18
CA VAL A 89 6.69 0.48 -11.14
C VAL A 89 7.46 -0.25 -12.25
N GLN A 90 7.69 0.41 -13.39
CA GLN A 90 8.46 -0.14 -14.50
C GLN A 90 9.98 -0.18 -14.24
N GLY A 91 10.45 0.38 -13.12
CA GLY A 91 11.85 0.33 -12.72
C GLY A 91 12.27 -1.06 -12.24
N ASN A 92 13.58 -1.33 -12.26
CA ASN A 92 14.14 -2.57 -11.73
C ASN A 92 14.78 -2.34 -10.35
N TYR A 93 14.11 -2.83 -9.31
CA TYR A 93 14.50 -2.62 -7.92
C TYR A 93 14.99 -3.91 -7.25
N SER A 94 16.15 -3.84 -6.60
CA SER A 94 16.65 -4.94 -5.75
C SER A 94 15.84 -5.10 -4.46
N ALA A 95 15.29 -3.99 -3.93
CA ALA A 95 14.45 -3.99 -2.75
C ALA A 95 12.99 -4.30 -3.14
N THR A 96 12.59 -5.57 -2.99
CA THR A 96 11.26 -6.07 -3.40
C THR A 96 10.09 -5.35 -2.71
N VAL A 97 10.32 -4.78 -1.51
CA VAL A 97 9.37 -3.95 -0.79
C VAL A 97 8.89 -2.73 -1.58
N LEU A 98 9.68 -2.21 -2.52
CA LEU A 98 9.29 -1.06 -3.34
C LEU A 98 8.16 -1.41 -4.29
N TYR A 99 8.23 -2.55 -4.98
CA TYR A 99 7.12 -3.03 -5.83
C TYR A 99 5.82 -3.12 -5.02
N ARG A 100 5.88 -3.73 -3.83
CA ARG A 100 4.72 -3.85 -2.95
C ARG A 100 4.17 -2.49 -2.51
N SER A 101 5.05 -1.55 -2.17
CA SER A 101 4.65 -0.20 -1.73
C SER A 101 4.01 0.60 -2.86
N LEU A 102 4.59 0.54 -4.07
CA LEU A 102 4.09 1.23 -5.25
C LEU A 102 2.71 0.70 -5.64
N ALA A 103 2.55 -0.63 -5.75
CA ALA A 103 1.27 -1.24 -6.09
C ALA A 103 0.18 -0.92 -5.06
N LEU A 104 0.53 -0.95 -3.76
CA LEU A 104 -0.37 -0.52 -2.69
C LEU A 104 -0.83 0.92 -2.90
N ALA A 105 0.10 1.85 -3.09
CA ALA A 105 -0.22 3.27 -3.26
C ALA A 105 -1.08 3.53 -4.50
N ILE A 106 -0.75 2.91 -5.63
CA ILE A 106 -1.53 3.05 -6.88
C ILE A 106 -2.96 2.54 -6.68
N VAL A 107 -3.13 1.31 -6.20
CA VAL A 107 -4.47 0.72 -6.01
C VAL A 107 -5.27 1.48 -4.97
N TYR A 108 -4.63 1.88 -3.85
CA TYR A 108 -5.27 2.70 -2.83
C TYR A 108 -5.76 4.02 -3.43
N LEU A 109 -4.94 4.74 -4.20
CA LEU A 109 -5.36 6.02 -4.80
C LEU A 109 -6.42 5.86 -5.89
N GLN A 110 -6.32 4.84 -6.76
CA GLN A 110 -7.30 4.57 -7.82
C GLN A 110 -8.68 4.22 -7.25
N ASN A 111 -8.74 3.53 -6.11
CA ASN A 111 -9.98 3.09 -5.47
C ASN A 111 -10.52 4.09 -4.43
N LYS A 112 -10.20 5.38 -4.54
CA LYS A 112 -10.69 6.40 -3.60
C LYS A 112 -12.19 6.63 -3.70
N GLU A 113 -12.72 6.75 -4.92
CA GLU A 113 -14.11 7.14 -5.18
C GLU A 113 -14.98 5.99 -5.66
N LYS A 114 -14.40 5.07 -6.42
CA LYS A 114 -15.08 3.92 -7.01
C LYS A 114 -14.14 2.72 -7.11
N LYS A 115 -14.73 1.52 -7.19
CA LYS A 115 -13.98 0.29 -7.42
C LYS A 115 -13.32 0.32 -8.80
N GLU A 116 -12.01 0.15 -8.83
CA GLU A 116 -11.15 0.11 -10.02
C GLU A 116 -10.15 -1.03 -9.90
N LEU A 117 -10.31 -2.07 -10.73
CA LEU A 117 -9.50 -3.30 -10.66
C LEU A 117 -8.60 -3.52 -11.87
N SER A 118 -8.68 -2.67 -12.90
CA SER A 118 -7.92 -2.83 -14.15
C SER A 118 -6.41 -2.99 -13.91
N TYR A 119 -5.84 -2.16 -13.03
CA TYR A 119 -4.44 -2.25 -12.64
C TYR A 119 -4.11 -3.55 -11.89
N VAL A 120 -5.01 -4.03 -11.01
CA VAL A 120 -4.84 -5.29 -10.28
C VAL A 120 -4.76 -6.47 -11.25
N TYR A 121 -5.65 -6.52 -12.24
CA TYR A 121 -5.64 -7.52 -13.31
C TYR A 121 -4.37 -7.46 -14.17
N SER A 122 -3.87 -6.26 -14.50
CA SER A 122 -2.58 -6.14 -15.21
C SER A 122 -1.40 -6.72 -14.41
N ILE A 123 -1.43 -6.62 -13.08
CA ILE A 123 -0.39 -7.20 -12.21
C ILE A 123 -0.48 -8.73 -12.19
N LEU A 124 -1.69 -9.29 -12.18
CA LEU A 124 -1.93 -10.73 -12.20
C LEU A 124 -1.29 -11.42 -13.42
N GLU A 125 -1.33 -10.74 -14.57
CA GLU A 125 -0.68 -11.15 -15.82
C GLU A 125 0.85 -11.08 -15.74
N SER A 126 1.41 -10.10 -15.02
CA SER A 126 2.86 -9.93 -14.88
C SER A 126 3.57 -11.05 -14.10
N GLY A 127 2.84 -11.80 -13.27
CA GLY A 127 3.42 -12.82 -12.39
C GLY A 127 4.27 -12.28 -11.23
N ASN A 128 4.32 -10.96 -11.02
CA ASN A 128 5.12 -10.37 -9.95
C ASN A 128 4.40 -10.45 -8.60
N GLN A 129 4.83 -11.38 -7.76
CA GLN A 129 4.26 -11.63 -6.43
C GLN A 129 4.20 -10.39 -5.54
N ASN A 130 5.23 -9.53 -5.57
CA ASN A 130 5.31 -8.37 -4.69
C ASN A 130 4.33 -7.28 -5.13
N LEU A 131 4.18 -7.08 -6.44
CA LEU A 131 3.15 -6.20 -6.98
C LEU A 131 1.76 -6.73 -6.60
N PHE A 132 1.51 -8.03 -6.74
CA PHE A 132 0.18 -8.58 -6.45
C PHE A 132 -0.17 -8.48 -4.96
N ALA A 133 0.76 -8.83 -4.08
CA ALA A 133 0.58 -8.63 -2.65
C ALA A 133 0.33 -7.15 -2.29
N GLY A 134 1.05 -6.22 -2.93
CA GLY A 134 0.85 -4.78 -2.76
C GLY A 134 -0.52 -4.31 -3.23
N ALA A 135 -0.97 -4.78 -4.39
CA ALA A 135 -2.28 -4.46 -4.93
C ALA A 135 -3.41 -4.89 -3.98
N LEU A 136 -3.35 -6.13 -3.48
CA LEU A 136 -4.32 -6.64 -2.50
C LEU A 136 -4.30 -5.84 -1.19
N LEU A 137 -3.13 -5.37 -0.75
CA LEU A 137 -3.03 -4.48 0.42
C LEU A 137 -3.72 -3.14 0.16
N GLY A 138 -3.56 -2.58 -1.05
CA GLY A 138 -4.27 -1.36 -1.45
C GLY A 138 -5.79 -1.53 -1.40
N LEU A 139 -6.31 -2.64 -1.94
CA LEU A 139 -7.73 -2.99 -1.88
C LEU A 139 -8.21 -3.14 -0.43
N ASN A 140 -7.47 -3.89 0.39
CA ASN A 140 -7.81 -4.09 1.81
C ASN A 140 -7.83 -2.77 2.59
N GLN A 141 -6.85 -1.90 2.36
CA GLN A 141 -6.81 -0.61 3.05
C GLN A 141 -7.97 0.31 2.66
N ARG A 142 -8.41 0.25 1.40
CA ARG A 142 -9.61 0.91 0.89
C ARG A 142 -10.92 0.20 1.19
N GLU A 143 -10.86 -1.00 1.75
CA GLU A 143 -12.04 -1.82 2.05
C GLU A 143 -12.89 -2.08 0.79
N VAL A 144 -12.22 -2.29 -0.35
CA VAL A 144 -12.90 -2.59 -1.62
C VAL A 144 -13.62 -3.93 -1.51
N VAL A 145 -14.95 -3.89 -1.64
CA VAL A 145 -15.79 -5.09 -1.67
C VAL A 145 -15.67 -5.74 -3.05
N LEU A 146 -15.27 -7.01 -3.05
CA LEU A 146 -15.13 -7.83 -4.25
C LEU A 146 -16.40 -8.66 -4.44
N SER A 147 -16.75 -8.88 -5.70
CA SER A 147 -17.74 -9.87 -6.12
C SER A 147 -17.18 -11.28 -6.04
N HIS A 148 -18.06 -12.28 -6.11
CA HIS A 148 -17.66 -13.68 -6.11
C HIS A 148 -16.62 -14.01 -7.18
N GLU A 149 -16.83 -13.56 -8.42
CA GLU A 149 -15.91 -13.80 -9.53
C GLU A 149 -14.53 -13.20 -9.25
N GLU A 150 -14.47 -11.95 -8.78
CA GLU A 150 -13.21 -11.26 -8.43
C GLU A 150 -12.48 -11.96 -7.27
N VAL A 151 -13.20 -12.45 -6.25
CA VAL A 151 -12.60 -13.25 -5.17
C VAL A 151 -12.00 -14.54 -5.71
N GLN A 152 -12.72 -15.25 -6.59
CA GLN A 152 -12.25 -16.51 -7.17
C GLN A 152 -11.04 -16.31 -8.08
N ASP A 153 -11.00 -15.24 -8.87
CA ASP A 153 -9.84 -14.86 -9.68
C ASP A 153 -8.60 -14.65 -8.81
N PHE A 154 -8.73 -13.83 -7.77
CA PHE A 154 -7.59 -13.48 -6.91
C PHE A 154 -7.16 -14.67 -6.08
N TYR A 155 -8.11 -15.47 -5.59
CA TYR A 155 -7.84 -16.69 -4.85
C TYR A 155 -7.10 -17.72 -5.72
N SER A 156 -7.56 -17.95 -6.95
CA SER A 156 -6.90 -18.86 -7.90
C SER A 156 -5.48 -18.41 -8.22
N ALA A 157 -5.27 -17.11 -8.42
CA ALA A 157 -3.94 -16.57 -8.68
C ALA A 157 -3.01 -16.63 -7.45
N ALA A 158 -3.53 -16.41 -6.24
CA ALA A 158 -2.74 -16.47 -5.02
C ALA A 158 -2.25 -17.88 -4.67
N LYS A 159 -2.87 -18.93 -5.24
CA LYS A 159 -2.48 -20.33 -5.07
C LYS A 159 -1.41 -20.81 -6.07
N ARG A 160 -0.92 -19.97 -6.98
CA ARG A 160 0.17 -20.33 -7.90
C ARG A 160 1.39 -20.80 -7.08
N GLU A 161 1.96 -21.96 -7.42
CA GLU A 161 3.04 -22.59 -6.65
C GLU A 161 4.21 -21.65 -6.36
N VAL A 162 4.61 -20.86 -7.35
CA VAL A 162 5.69 -19.86 -7.23
C VAL A 162 5.47 -18.84 -6.09
N TYR A 163 4.21 -18.55 -5.73
CA TYR A 163 3.89 -17.66 -4.61
C TYR A 163 3.90 -18.37 -3.25
N LEU A 164 3.70 -19.69 -3.26
CA LEU A 164 3.62 -20.55 -2.08
C LEU A 164 4.98 -21.13 -1.68
N GLU A 165 6.02 -21.02 -2.50
CA GLU A 165 7.36 -21.50 -2.12
C GLU A 165 7.97 -20.68 -0.96
N ASN A 166 7.74 -19.36 -0.96
CA ASN A 166 8.41 -18.43 -0.05
C ASN A 166 7.46 -17.66 0.90
N PHE A 167 6.21 -18.09 1.03
CA PHE A 167 5.18 -17.37 1.82
C PHE A 167 5.53 -17.17 3.31
N ARG A 168 6.50 -17.92 3.85
CA ARG A 168 6.98 -17.75 5.22
C ARG A 168 8.07 -16.68 5.37
N GLN A 169 8.71 -16.30 4.26
CA GLN A 169 9.86 -15.38 4.25
C GLN A 169 9.46 -13.99 3.75
N VAL A 170 8.45 -13.91 2.87
CA VAL A 170 7.94 -12.67 2.29
C VAL A 170 6.43 -12.60 2.43
N ILE A 171 5.88 -11.39 2.43
CA ILE A 171 4.43 -11.19 2.39
C ILE A 171 3.93 -11.65 1.02
N SER A 172 3.18 -12.75 1.03
CA SER A 172 2.58 -13.41 -0.12
C SER A 172 1.14 -12.95 -0.34
N PRO A 173 0.64 -13.03 -1.59
CA PRO A 173 -0.75 -12.72 -1.90
C PRO A 173 -1.75 -13.48 -1.03
N ILE A 174 -1.50 -14.77 -0.73
CA ILE A 174 -2.41 -15.58 0.08
C ILE A 174 -2.54 -15.07 1.53
N GLN A 175 -1.46 -14.57 2.12
CA GLN A 175 -1.49 -13.93 3.45
C GLN A 175 -2.32 -12.66 3.45
N VAL A 176 -2.25 -11.89 2.37
CA VAL A 176 -3.03 -10.66 2.24
C VAL A 176 -4.50 -10.99 2.02
N LEU A 177 -4.82 -11.94 1.13
CA LEU A 177 -6.20 -12.38 0.88
C LEU A 177 -6.90 -12.85 2.15
N VAL A 178 -6.26 -13.72 2.94
CA VAL A 178 -6.90 -14.19 4.19
C VAL A 178 -7.04 -13.06 5.21
N SER A 179 -6.15 -12.06 5.20
CA SER A 179 -6.29 -10.87 6.06
C SER A 179 -7.43 -9.93 5.65
N MET A 180 -7.82 -9.92 4.37
CA MET A 180 -8.92 -9.09 3.86
C MET A 180 -10.26 -9.84 3.78
N ALA A 181 -10.28 -11.14 4.11
CA ALA A 181 -11.46 -11.99 3.98
C ALA A 181 -12.67 -11.57 4.85
N TYR A 182 -12.49 -10.59 5.76
CA TYR A 182 -13.60 -9.98 6.51
C TYR A 182 -14.55 -9.18 5.61
N LEU A 183 -14.09 -8.85 4.39
CA LEU A 183 -14.86 -8.18 3.35
C LEU A 183 -15.59 -9.17 2.42
N PHE A 184 -15.31 -10.48 2.53
CA PHE A 184 -15.88 -11.51 1.64
C PHE A 184 -17.14 -12.12 2.25
N GLU A 185 -17.95 -12.77 1.41
CA GLU A 185 -19.08 -13.55 1.87
C GLU A 185 -18.62 -14.73 2.73
N ASP A 186 -19.47 -15.18 3.65
CA ASP A 186 -19.10 -16.21 4.63
C ASP A 186 -18.59 -17.50 3.96
N ARG A 187 -19.21 -17.92 2.86
CA ARG A 187 -18.80 -19.13 2.13
C ARG A 187 -17.35 -19.03 1.65
N GLU A 188 -17.00 -17.93 0.98
CA GLU A 188 -15.68 -17.70 0.39
C GLU A 188 -14.63 -17.51 1.48
N ARG A 189 -15.01 -16.81 2.56
CA ARG A 189 -14.17 -16.65 3.74
C ARG A 189 -13.83 -17.99 4.37
N GLN A 190 -14.82 -18.86 4.59
CA GLN A 190 -14.57 -20.17 5.18
C GLN A 190 -13.70 -21.05 4.29
N GLU A 191 -13.96 -21.06 2.97
CA GLU A 191 -13.13 -21.78 2.00
C GLU A 191 -11.65 -21.36 2.07
N LEU A 192 -11.39 -20.05 2.07
CA LEU A 192 -10.03 -19.51 2.18
C LEU A 192 -9.37 -19.81 3.53
N ILE A 193 -10.12 -19.76 4.63
CA ILE A 193 -9.63 -20.13 5.97
C ILE A 193 -9.23 -21.61 5.99
N SER A 194 -10.10 -22.50 5.52
CA SER A 194 -9.84 -23.95 5.47
C SER A 194 -8.59 -24.25 4.66
N TYR A 195 -8.46 -23.66 3.46
CA TYR A 195 -7.26 -23.80 2.65
C TYR A 195 -5.98 -23.32 3.37
N CYS A 196 -6.03 -22.15 4.02
CA CYS A 196 -4.88 -21.64 4.77
C CYS A 196 -4.49 -22.56 5.94
N GLN A 197 -5.47 -23.17 6.61
CA GLN A 197 -5.23 -24.12 7.70
C GLN A 197 -4.58 -25.42 7.21
N GLU A 198 -5.04 -25.94 6.07
CA GLU A 198 -4.44 -27.11 5.40
C GLU A 198 -3.02 -26.80 4.93
N LEU A 199 -2.81 -25.63 4.34
CA LEU A 199 -1.51 -25.18 3.85
C LEU A 199 -0.50 -25.03 5.00
N ASN A 200 -0.86 -24.30 6.05
CA ASN A 200 -0.07 -24.19 7.27
C ASN A 200 -0.83 -23.59 8.47
N SER A 201 -1.52 -24.43 9.23
CA SER A 201 -2.30 -24.00 10.40
C SER A 201 -1.54 -23.13 11.40
N ALA A 202 -0.30 -23.51 11.75
CA ALA A 202 0.52 -22.76 12.71
C ALA A 202 0.82 -21.34 12.24
N PHE A 203 1.22 -21.19 10.97
CA PHE A 203 1.58 -19.90 10.39
C PHE A 203 0.38 -18.96 10.26
N PHE A 204 -0.76 -19.47 9.77
CA PHE A 204 -1.95 -18.66 9.53
C PHE A 204 -2.80 -18.42 10.78
N SER A 205 -2.57 -19.15 11.87
CA SER A 205 -3.35 -19.08 13.11
C SER A 205 -3.55 -17.65 13.63
N SER A 206 -2.50 -16.82 13.62
CA SER A 206 -2.56 -15.44 14.10
C SER A 206 -3.40 -14.53 13.18
N ILE A 207 -3.27 -14.69 11.86
CA ILE A 207 -4.02 -13.91 10.86
C ILE A 207 -5.50 -14.27 10.95
N ILE A 208 -5.82 -15.57 11.02
CA ILE A 208 -7.20 -16.07 11.16
C ILE A 208 -7.81 -15.64 12.50
N THR A 209 -7.04 -15.65 13.59
CA THR A 209 -7.52 -15.17 14.90
C THR A 209 -7.87 -13.68 14.86
N ASN A 210 -7.10 -12.87 14.14
CA ASN A 210 -7.40 -11.44 13.98
C ASN A 210 -8.61 -11.21 13.07
N LEU A 211 -8.71 -11.99 11.99
CA LEU A 211 -9.86 -12.00 11.09
C LEU A 211 -11.17 -12.27 11.86
N ASN A 212 -11.19 -13.31 12.70
CA ASN A 212 -12.36 -13.69 13.49
C ASN A 212 -12.77 -12.63 14.54
N LYS A 213 -11.88 -11.68 14.86
CA LYS A 213 -12.17 -10.56 15.77
C LYS A 213 -12.66 -9.32 15.01
N ASN A 214 -12.85 -9.39 13.69
CA ASN A 214 -13.09 -8.26 12.79
C ASN A 214 -12.07 -7.12 12.99
N LYS A 215 -10.83 -7.46 13.39
CA LYS A 215 -9.78 -6.47 13.62
C LYS A 215 -8.97 -6.30 12.35
N LYS A 216 -8.97 -5.08 11.81
CA LYS A 216 -8.06 -4.66 10.74
C LYS A 216 -6.62 -4.89 11.20
N ILE A 217 -5.81 -5.59 10.40
CA ILE A 217 -4.38 -5.74 10.68
C ILE A 217 -3.70 -4.46 10.19
N PRO A 218 -3.18 -3.58 11.08
CA PRO A 218 -2.73 -2.25 10.65
C PRO A 218 -1.41 -2.26 9.85
N ASN A 219 -0.71 -3.40 9.80
CA ASN A 219 0.71 -3.47 9.43
C ASN A 219 1.08 -4.64 8.50
N LEU A 220 0.15 -5.16 7.70
CA LEU A 220 0.52 -5.97 6.54
C LEU A 220 0.84 -5.07 5.34
#